data_AF-A4NZW3-F1
#
_entry.id   AF-A4NZW3-F1
#
_cell.length_a   1.000
_cell.length_b   1.000
_cell.length_c   1.000
_cell.angle_alpha   90.00
_cell.angle_beta   90.00
_cell.angle_gamma   90.00
#
_symmetry.space_group_name_H-M   'P 1'
#
loop_
_entity.id
_entity.type
_entity.pdbx_description
1 polymer ?
#
loop_
_entity_poly.entity_id
_entity_poly.type
_entity_poly.pdbx_seq_one_letter_code
_entity_poly.pdbx_strand_id
1 'polypeptide(L)'
;MSGGANVGINVEAEKYIFNDMNYLINDMFRLFQKMPIETILSSIEYRISQYQLSKTNEEGFLKFRSDYNNNPNPLDLYVLSSFSYNYQFRFNSKMQFNNPFGRNRSSFNERMKENLCYFTQRLKGLNATFADNFIHEFDISELNTQDFVYLDPLILSQQVVITMEIEDFKTGVKSRN
;
A
#
# COMPACT_ATOMS: atom_id res chain seq x y z
N MET A 1 -7.04 -9.59 -6.59
CA MET A 1 -5.87 -9.09 -5.82
C MET A 1 -6.36 -7.91 -5.00
N SER A 2 -6.02 -7.82 -3.72
CA SER A 2 -6.53 -6.75 -2.85
C SER A 2 -6.01 -5.36 -3.22
N GLY A 3 -4.92 -5.25 -3.98
CA GLY A 3 -4.38 -3.98 -4.44
C GLY A 3 -4.16 -3.00 -3.28
N GLY A 4 -4.76 -1.81 -3.35
CA GLY A 4 -4.71 -0.81 -2.28
C GLY A 4 -5.64 -1.03 -1.08
N ALA A 5 -6.39 -2.14 -1.02
CA ALA A 5 -7.39 -2.46 0.00
C ALA A 5 -8.57 -1.47 0.16
N ASN A 6 -8.63 -0.40 -0.64
CA ASN A 6 -9.66 0.66 -0.56
C ASN A 6 -11.10 0.14 -0.69
N VAL A 7 -11.34 -0.89 -1.51
CA VAL A 7 -12.68 -1.45 -1.67
C VAL A 7 -13.06 -2.28 -0.44
N GLY A 8 -12.16 -3.16 0.02
CA GLY A 8 -12.47 -4.08 1.11
C GLY A 8 -12.56 -3.41 2.48
N ILE A 9 -11.81 -2.33 2.75
CA ILE A 9 -11.84 -1.65 4.06
C ILE A 9 -13.14 -0.88 4.34
N ASN A 10 -13.94 -0.63 3.29
CA ASN A 10 -15.16 0.18 3.36
C ASN A 10 -16.45 -0.66 3.31
N VAL A 11 -16.35 -1.98 3.10
CA VAL A 11 -17.49 -2.90 3.20
C VAL A 11 -17.65 -3.31 4.66
N GLU A 12 -18.89 -3.45 5.14
CA GLU A 12 -19.14 -4.02 6.46
C GLU A 12 -19.07 -5.56 6.38
N ALA A 13 -18.17 -6.15 7.17
CA ALA A 13 -18.01 -7.59 7.34
C ALA A 13 -17.49 -7.91 8.75
N GLU A 14 -17.74 -9.13 9.23
CA GLU A 14 -17.24 -9.63 10.53
C GLU A 14 -15.76 -10.01 10.47
N LYS A 15 -15.29 -10.48 9.30
CA LYS A 15 -13.91 -10.91 9.04
C LYS A 15 -13.51 -10.45 7.64
N TYR A 16 -12.28 -9.97 7.51
CA TYR A 16 -11.72 -9.52 6.24
C TYR A 16 -10.49 -10.35 5.90
N ILE A 17 -10.44 -10.84 4.66
CA ILE A 17 -9.25 -11.52 4.13
C ILE A 17 -8.79 -10.76 2.89
N PHE A 18 -7.61 -10.16 2.98
CA PHE A 18 -6.95 -9.50 1.88
C PHE A 18 -5.87 -10.42 1.33
N ASN A 19 -6.05 -10.90 0.10
CA ASN A 19 -5.08 -11.76 -0.57
C ASN A 19 -4.42 -11.05 -1.76
N ASP A 20 -3.09 -10.96 -1.72
CA ASP A 20 -2.27 -10.40 -2.80
C ASP A 20 -0.97 -11.18 -2.92
N MET A 21 -0.57 -11.55 -4.14
CA MET A 21 0.69 -12.27 -4.36
C MET A 21 1.92 -11.41 -4.04
N ASN A 22 1.76 -10.08 -3.98
CA ASN A 22 2.84 -9.19 -3.61
C ASN A 22 3.01 -9.13 -2.08
N TYR A 23 3.81 -10.04 -1.54
CA TYR A 23 4.08 -10.12 -0.10
C TYR A 23 4.66 -8.82 0.48
N LEU A 24 5.39 -8.01 -0.30
CA LEU A 24 5.96 -6.74 0.17
C LEU A 24 4.86 -5.72 0.55
N ILE A 25 3.76 -5.72 -0.19
CA ILE A 25 2.60 -4.85 0.09
C ILE A 25 1.82 -5.39 1.28
N ASN A 26 1.63 -6.71 1.37
CA ASN A 26 0.99 -7.33 2.53
C ASN A 26 1.79 -7.08 3.81
N ASP A 27 3.12 -7.16 3.76
CA ASP A 27 3.97 -6.85 4.90
C ASP A 27 3.87 -5.39 5.33
N MET A 28 3.70 -4.46 4.39
CA MET A 28 3.43 -3.06 4.70
C MET A 28 2.11 -2.91 5.45
N PHE A 29 1.05 -3.57 4.99
CA PHE A 29 -0.24 -3.53 5.68
C PHE A 29 -0.21 -4.22 7.05
N ARG A 30 0.48 -5.37 7.18
CA ARG A 30 0.72 -6.05 8.45
C ARG A 30 1.48 -5.14 9.43
N LEU A 31 2.44 -4.35 8.95
CA LEU A 31 3.14 -3.34 9.77
C LEU A 31 2.16 -2.27 10.25
N PHE A 32 1.33 -1.71 9.36
CA PHE A 32 0.34 -0.70 9.73
C PHE A 32 -0.70 -1.22 10.74
N GLN A 33 -1.09 -2.48 10.63
CA GLN A 33 -2.01 -3.11 11.57
C GLN A 33 -1.40 -3.23 12.98
N LYS A 34 -0.11 -3.56 13.09
CA LYS A 34 0.55 -3.84 14.38
C LYS A 34 1.14 -2.61 15.07
N MET A 35 1.61 -1.63 14.30
CA MET A 35 2.43 -0.54 14.82
C MET A 35 1.58 0.70 15.15
N PRO A 36 1.75 1.39 16.30
CA PRO A 36 1.05 2.64 16.62
C PRO A 36 1.21 3.70 15.53
N ILE A 37 0.15 4.47 15.25
CA ILE A 37 0.17 5.43 14.14
C ILE A 37 1.22 6.53 14.38
N GLU A 38 1.40 6.94 15.63
CA GLU A 38 2.40 7.90 16.06
C GLU A 38 3.82 7.40 15.75
N THR A 39 4.08 6.11 15.97
CA THR A 39 5.36 5.47 15.64
C THR A 39 5.56 5.38 14.13
N ILE A 40 4.50 5.09 13.36
CA ILE A 40 4.57 5.03 11.89
C ILE A 40 4.94 6.41 11.35
N LEU A 41 4.23 7.45 11.79
CA LEU A 41 4.49 8.83 11.38
C LEU A 41 5.89 9.29 11.75
N SER A 42 6.34 9.06 12.99
CA SER A 42 7.69 9.45 13.41
C SER A 42 8.77 8.73 12.62
N SER A 43 8.54 7.47 12.24
CA SER A 43 9.47 6.69 11.43
C SER A 43 9.50 7.19 9.97
N ILE A 44 8.35 7.58 9.40
CA ILE A 44 8.29 8.22 8.08
C ILE A 44 9.07 9.52 8.07
N GLU A 45 8.81 10.42 9.03
CA GLU A 45 9.51 11.70 9.15
C GLU A 45 11.02 11.51 9.36
N TYR A 46 11.40 10.51 10.17
CA TYR A 46 12.79 10.13 10.32
C TYR A 46 13.41 9.75 8.98
N ARG A 47 12.79 8.84 8.20
CA ARG A 47 13.31 8.45 6.88
C ARG A 47 13.40 9.62 5.90
N ILE A 48 12.38 10.48 5.86
CA ILE A 48 12.38 11.69 5.04
C ILE A 48 13.58 12.58 5.39
N SER A 49 13.83 12.79 6.69
CA SER A 49 14.97 13.57 7.17
C SER A 49 16.32 12.90 6.85
N GLN A 50 16.47 11.60 7.13
CA GLN A 50 17.72 10.86 6.93
C GLN A 50 18.19 10.87 5.47
N TYR A 51 17.26 10.73 4.52
CA TYR A 51 17.54 10.71 3.09
C TYR A 51 17.33 12.07 2.41
N GLN A 52 16.96 13.10 3.19
CA GLN A 52 16.65 14.45 2.71
C GLN A 52 15.62 14.42 1.56
N LEU A 53 14.59 13.56 1.68
CA LEU A 53 13.60 13.35 0.65
C LEU A 53 12.79 14.63 0.43
N SER A 54 12.69 15.05 -0.82
CA SER A 54 11.94 16.23 -1.23
C SER A 54 11.45 16.08 -2.67
N LYS A 55 10.63 17.03 -3.13
CA LYS A 55 10.14 17.06 -4.52
C LYS A 55 11.25 17.25 -5.56
N THR A 56 12.44 17.67 -5.14
CA THR A 56 13.56 18.03 -6.02
C THR A 56 14.80 17.18 -5.80
N ASN A 57 14.95 16.52 -4.65
CA ASN A 57 16.12 15.72 -4.31
C ASN A 57 16.02 14.29 -4.88
N GLU A 58 16.27 14.15 -6.18
CA GLU A 58 16.31 12.84 -6.84
C GLU A 58 17.44 11.95 -6.32
N GLU A 59 18.60 12.53 -5.98
CA GLU A 59 19.73 11.76 -5.46
C GLU A 59 19.37 11.06 -4.14
N GLY A 60 18.75 11.78 -3.20
CA GLY A 60 18.24 11.22 -1.96
C GLY A 60 17.23 10.10 -2.20
N PHE A 61 16.31 10.29 -3.15
CA PHE A 61 15.35 9.25 -3.55
C PHE A 61 16.03 8.01 -4.14
N LEU A 62 16.99 8.18 -5.05
CA LEU A 62 17.71 7.07 -5.69
C LEU A 62 18.54 6.29 -4.66
N LYS A 63 19.19 6.97 -3.73
CA LYS A 63 19.89 6.34 -2.60
C LYS A 63 18.92 5.54 -1.74
N PHE A 64 17.80 6.14 -1.35
CA PHE A 64 16.78 5.46 -0.54
C PHE A 64 16.21 4.21 -1.23
N ARG A 65 15.96 4.30 -2.54
CA ARG A 65 15.51 3.16 -3.35
C ARG A 65 16.56 2.05 -3.41
N SER A 66 17.83 2.41 -3.55
CA SER A 66 18.94 1.45 -3.53
C SER A 66 19.02 0.73 -2.18
N ASP A 67 18.94 1.48 -1.07
CA ASP A 67 19.01 0.91 0.28
C ASP A 67 17.82 -0.03 0.55
N TYR A 68 16.60 0.36 0.14
CA TYR A 68 15.43 -0.52 0.20
C TYR A 68 15.60 -1.80 -0.63
N ASN A 69 16.10 -1.70 -1.87
CA ASN A 69 16.28 -2.87 -2.73
C ASN A 69 17.36 -3.83 -2.20
N ASN A 70 18.28 -3.36 -1.37
CA ASN A 70 19.30 -4.19 -0.70
C ASN A 70 18.79 -4.80 0.61
N ASN A 71 17.95 -4.07 1.35
CA ASN A 71 17.36 -4.53 2.61
C ASN A 71 15.90 -4.05 2.73
N PRO A 72 14.94 -4.76 2.13
CA PRO A 72 13.55 -4.33 2.09
C PRO A 72 12.96 -4.15 3.48
N ASN A 73 12.35 -2.99 3.70
CA ASN A 73 11.60 -2.68 4.92
C ASN A 73 10.17 -2.25 4.54
N PRO A 74 9.12 -2.80 5.17
CA PRO A 74 7.75 -2.50 4.78
C PRO A 74 7.34 -1.03 4.92
N LEU A 75 7.88 -0.31 5.90
CA LEU A 75 7.65 1.13 6.05
C LEU A 75 8.30 1.91 4.89
N ASP A 76 9.52 1.52 4.53
CA ASP A 76 10.30 2.20 3.50
C ASP A 76 9.63 2.08 2.12
N LEU A 77 8.89 0.99 1.87
CA LEU A 77 8.07 0.84 0.67
C LEU A 77 7.01 1.95 0.55
N TYR A 78 6.32 2.28 1.64
CA TYR A 78 5.33 3.35 1.66
C TYR A 78 5.99 4.72 1.43
N VAL A 79 7.12 4.98 2.11
CA VAL A 79 7.87 6.23 1.94
C VAL A 79 8.36 6.35 0.49
N LEU A 80 8.92 5.31 -0.11
CA LEU A 80 9.34 5.32 -1.52
C LEU A 80 8.19 5.67 -2.45
N SER A 81 7.04 5.02 -2.26
CA SER A 81 5.85 5.30 -3.07
C SER A 81 5.43 6.77 -2.98
N SER A 82 5.49 7.40 -1.80
CA SER A 82 5.11 8.80 -1.60
C SER A 82 5.96 9.83 -2.37
N PHE A 83 7.18 9.46 -2.78
CA PHE A 83 8.06 10.29 -3.60
C PHE A 83 8.21 9.77 -5.04
N SER A 84 7.45 8.75 -5.41
CA SER A 84 7.52 8.14 -6.75
C SER A 84 6.51 8.74 -7.73
N TYR A 85 6.79 8.56 -9.01
CA TYR A 85 5.88 8.97 -10.09
C TYR A 85 4.51 8.30 -9.92
N ASN A 86 3.47 9.13 -9.84
CA ASN A 86 2.06 8.74 -9.62
C ASN A 86 1.80 7.85 -8.38
N TYR A 87 2.70 7.84 -7.38
CA TYR A 87 2.49 7.10 -6.12
C TYR A 87 2.25 5.59 -6.26
N GLN A 88 2.78 4.99 -7.32
CA GLN A 88 2.55 3.57 -7.64
C GLN A 88 3.59 2.67 -6.98
N PHE A 89 3.16 1.46 -6.63
CA PHE A 89 4.09 0.37 -6.36
C PHE A 89 4.45 -0.31 -7.68
N ARG A 90 5.74 -0.27 -8.05
CA ARG A 90 6.25 -0.95 -9.24
C ARG A 90 7.50 -1.74 -8.89
N PHE A 91 7.50 -3.00 -9.28
CA PHE A 91 8.61 -3.93 -9.06
C PHE A 91 9.04 -4.55 -10.39
N ASN A 92 10.34 -4.82 -10.53
CA ASN A 92 10.86 -5.60 -11.65
C ASN A 92 10.73 -7.12 -11.40
N SER A 93 11.15 -7.94 -12.36
CA SER A 93 11.11 -9.41 -12.23
C SER A 93 12.00 -9.99 -11.12
N LYS A 94 12.88 -9.17 -10.52
CA LYS A 94 13.70 -9.52 -9.34
C LYS A 94 13.09 -9.01 -8.03
N MET A 95 11.82 -8.59 -8.04
CA MET A 95 11.12 -8.00 -6.89
C MET A 95 11.77 -6.73 -6.33
N GLN A 96 12.56 -6.02 -7.15
CA GLN A 96 13.16 -4.74 -6.76
C GLN A 96 12.23 -3.59 -7.16
N PHE A 97 12.06 -2.61 -6.27
CA PHE A 97 11.30 -1.40 -6.54
C PHE A 97 11.97 -0.61 -7.67
N ASN A 98 11.19 -0.26 -8.69
CA ASN A 98 11.68 0.40 -9.91
C ASN A 98 10.85 1.61 -10.36
N ASN A 99 9.90 2.09 -9.55
CA ASN A 99 9.14 3.28 -9.92
C ASN A 99 10.08 4.51 -10.01
N PRO A 100 9.96 5.37 -11.05
CA PRO A 100 10.77 6.58 -11.16
C PRO A 100 10.43 7.62 -10.09
N PHE A 101 11.35 8.58 -9.89
CA PHE A 101 11.16 9.71 -8.97
C PHE A 101 10.03 10.64 -9.46
N GLY A 102 9.14 11.04 -8.55
CA GLY A 102 7.99 11.91 -8.81
C GLY A 102 8.33 13.40 -8.80
N ARG A 103 9.33 13.81 -9.59
CA ARG A 103 9.89 15.17 -9.57
C ARG A 103 8.83 16.27 -9.59
N ASN A 104 8.99 17.26 -8.73
CA ASN A 104 8.15 18.46 -8.58
C ASN A 104 6.67 18.20 -8.20
N ARG A 105 6.26 16.94 -8.03
CA ARG A 105 4.86 16.57 -7.79
C ARG A 105 4.69 15.78 -6.51
N SER A 106 5.40 14.66 -6.40
CA SER A 106 5.20 13.67 -5.35
C SER A 106 5.98 14.02 -4.09
N SER A 107 5.28 13.97 -2.96
CA SER A 107 5.86 14.08 -1.62
C SER A 107 4.86 13.56 -0.61
N PHE A 108 5.35 13.02 0.51
CA PHE A 108 4.52 12.83 1.70
C PHE A 108 4.02 14.20 2.20
N ASN A 109 2.74 14.49 2.01
CA ASN A 109 2.10 15.76 2.35
C ASN A 109 1.01 15.56 3.43
N GLU A 110 0.45 16.64 3.97
CA GLU A 110 -0.54 16.56 5.05
C GLU A 110 -1.79 15.74 4.65
N ARG A 111 -2.26 15.82 3.39
CA ARG A 111 -3.37 14.98 2.91
C ARG A 111 -3.00 13.50 2.95
N MET A 112 -1.81 13.12 2.50
CA MET A 112 -1.34 11.73 2.57
C MET A 112 -1.20 11.25 4.02
N LYS A 113 -0.77 12.12 4.92
CA LYS A 113 -0.66 11.84 6.35
C LYS A 113 -2.03 11.62 6.99
N GLU A 114 -3.00 12.50 6.75
CA GLU A 114 -4.39 12.33 7.21
C GLU A 114 -4.97 11.00 6.71
N ASN A 115 -4.74 10.70 5.43
CA ASN A 115 -5.20 9.47 4.80
C ASN A 115 -4.56 8.22 5.42
N LEU A 116 -3.26 8.26 5.71
CA LEU A 116 -2.57 7.17 6.42
C LEU A 116 -3.12 6.98 7.84
N CYS A 117 -3.37 8.07 8.58
CA CYS A 117 -3.98 8.02 9.90
C CYS A 117 -5.36 7.35 9.84
N TYR A 118 -6.22 7.80 8.94
CA TYR A 118 -7.56 7.24 8.76
C TYR A 118 -7.50 5.76 8.39
N PHE A 119 -6.70 5.40 7.39
CA PHE A 119 -6.54 4.01 6.95
C PHE A 119 -6.05 3.12 8.09
N THR A 120 -5.02 3.55 8.82
CA THR A 120 -4.45 2.76 9.92
C THR A 120 -5.44 2.57 11.07
N GLN A 121 -6.19 3.62 11.43
CA GLN A 121 -7.22 3.54 12.46
C GLN A 121 -8.33 2.57 12.06
N ARG A 122 -8.81 2.66 10.81
CA ARG A 122 -9.81 1.73 10.27
C ARG A 122 -9.28 0.30 10.27
N LEU A 123 -8.10 0.08 9.71
CA LEU A 123 -7.49 -1.25 9.59
C LEU A 123 -7.35 -1.95 10.94
N LYS A 124 -6.97 -1.22 11.99
CA LYS A 124 -6.86 -1.75 13.36
C LYS A 124 -8.19 -2.10 14.00
N GLY A 125 -9.27 -1.43 13.58
CA GLY A 125 -10.63 -1.76 14.01
C GLY A 125 -11.22 -2.98 13.30
N LEU A 126 -10.59 -3.46 12.23
CA LEU A 126 -11.06 -4.63 11.47
C LEU A 126 -10.41 -5.92 11.96
N ASN A 127 -11.18 -7.00 11.95
CA ASN A 127 -10.66 -8.36 12.01
C ASN A 127 -10.09 -8.77 10.63
N ALA A 128 -9.00 -8.10 10.23
CA ALA A 128 -8.37 -8.24 8.93
C ALA A 128 -7.16 -9.18 8.96
N THR A 129 -7.09 -10.07 7.98
CA THR A 129 -5.94 -10.95 7.73
C THR A 129 -5.37 -10.67 6.34
N PHE A 130 -4.05 -10.54 6.24
CA PHE A 130 -3.33 -10.39 4.97
C PHE A 130 -2.64 -11.70 4.60
N ALA A 131 -3.03 -12.29 3.48
CA ALA A 131 -2.49 -13.53 2.93
C ALA A 131 -1.77 -13.27 1.60
N ASP A 132 -0.73 -14.05 1.36
CA ASP A 132 0.18 -13.99 0.21
C ASP A 132 0.08 -15.23 -0.69
N ASN A 133 -1.07 -15.89 -0.66
CA ASN A 133 -1.31 -17.13 -1.40
C ASN A 133 -1.58 -16.84 -2.87
N PHE A 134 -1.18 -17.78 -3.74
CA PHE A 134 -1.70 -17.76 -5.10
C PHE A 134 -3.23 -17.91 -5.08
N ILE A 135 -3.92 -17.21 -5.97
CA ILE A 135 -5.39 -17.20 -5.97
C ILE A 135 -6.00 -18.60 -6.16
N HIS A 136 -5.31 -19.47 -6.89
CA HIS A 136 -5.70 -20.86 -7.12
C HIS A 136 -5.39 -21.79 -5.94
N GLU A 137 -4.61 -21.33 -4.96
CA GLU A 137 -4.31 -22.03 -3.71
C GLU A 137 -5.14 -21.51 -2.53
N PHE A 138 -5.97 -20.48 -2.76
CA PHE A 138 -6.85 -19.96 -1.73
C PHE A 138 -7.98 -20.95 -1.47
N ASP A 139 -8.02 -21.51 -0.26
CA ASP A 139 -9.06 -22.45 0.12
C ASP A 139 -10.40 -21.73 0.26
N ILE A 140 -11.31 -22.01 -0.68
CA ILE A 140 -12.66 -21.47 -0.71
C ILE A 140 -13.69 -22.43 -0.10
N SER A 141 -13.25 -23.59 0.41
CA SER A 141 -14.17 -24.60 0.97
C SER A 141 -14.91 -24.12 2.21
N GLU A 142 -14.34 -23.15 2.93
CA GLU A 142 -14.96 -22.51 4.10
C GLU A 142 -15.96 -21.39 3.73
N LEU A 143 -16.07 -21.00 2.45
CA LEU A 143 -17.00 -19.97 2.02
C LEU A 143 -18.45 -20.48 1.95
N ASN A 144 -19.38 -19.64 2.37
CA ASN A 144 -20.82 -19.87 2.30
C ASN A 144 -21.55 -18.72 1.59
N THR A 145 -22.87 -18.84 1.43
CA THR A 145 -23.70 -17.89 0.67
C THR A 145 -23.79 -16.49 1.29
N GLN A 146 -23.33 -16.29 2.52
CA GLN A 146 -23.26 -14.98 3.18
C GLN A 146 -21.91 -14.28 2.99
N ASP A 147 -20.91 -14.99 2.45
CA ASP A 147 -19.59 -14.41 2.21
C ASP A 147 -19.55 -13.63 0.89
N PHE A 148 -18.85 -12.50 0.92
CA PHE A 148 -18.64 -11.65 -0.25
C PHE A 148 -17.20 -11.77 -0.74
N VAL A 149 -17.02 -12.24 -1.98
CA VAL A 149 -15.70 -12.34 -2.63
C VAL A 149 -15.58 -11.29 -3.72
N TYR A 150 -14.66 -10.35 -3.54
CA TYR A 150 -14.27 -9.39 -4.57
C TYR A 150 -12.95 -9.81 -5.21
N LEU A 151 -13.00 -10.10 -6.51
CA LEU A 151 -11.81 -10.32 -7.34
C LEU A 151 -11.67 -9.13 -8.27
N ASP A 152 -10.57 -8.39 -8.13
CA ASP A 152 -10.12 -7.41 -9.12
C ASP A 152 -9.18 -8.13 -10.11
N PRO A 153 -9.65 -8.54 -11.31
CA PRO A 153 -8.81 -9.19 -12.29
C PRO A 153 -7.85 -8.18 -12.94
N LEU A 154 -6.55 -8.41 -12.78
CA LEU A 154 -5.56 -7.73 -13.62
C LEU A 154 -5.68 -8.25 -15.06
N ILE A 155 -6.00 -7.35 -16.00
CA ILE A 155 -5.98 -7.66 -17.43
C ILE A 155 -4.55 -8.09 -17.80
N LEU A 156 -4.44 -9.26 -18.43
CA LEU A 156 -3.19 -9.85 -18.91
C LEU A 156 -2.31 -8.80 -19.59
N SER A 157 -1.02 -8.80 -19.25
CA SER A 157 0.06 -7.96 -19.79
C SER A 157 0.22 -6.54 -19.19
N GLN A 158 0.66 -6.48 -17.93
CA GLN A 158 1.67 -5.50 -17.47
C GLN A 158 2.08 -5.84 -16.04
N GLN A 159 3.25 -5.33 -15.64
CA GLN A 159 3.71 -5.31 -14.24
C GLN A 159 2.51 -4.98 -13.33
N VAL A 160 2.39 -5.68 -12.19
CA VAL A 160 1.36 -5.36 -11.18
C VAL A 160 1.57 -3.91 -10.75
N VAL A 161 0.82 -2.98 -11.35
CA VAL A 161 0.79 -1.58 -10.99
C VAL A 161 -0.34 -1.42 -9.98
N ILE A 162 0.00 -1.49 -8.70
CA ILE A 162 -0.96 -1.14 -7.65
C ILE A 162 -0.90 0.37 -7.50
N THR A 163 -1.97 1.03 -7.95
CA THR A 163 -2.21 2.44 -7.66
C THR A 163 -3.06 2.46 -6.39
N MET A 164 -2.46 2.80 -5.25
CA MET A 164 -3.29 3.34 -4.18
C MET A 164 -3.70 4.73 -4.65
N GLU A 165 -4.99 5.00 -4.81
CA GLU A 165 -5.46 6.38 -4.82
C GLU A 165 -5.28 6.92 -3.40
N ILE A 166 -4.05 7.35 -3.06
CA ILE A 166 -3.69 7.90 -1.75
C ILE A 166 -4.34 9.28 -1.55
N GLU A 167 -5.15 9.75 -2.51
CA GLU A 167 -5.81 11.05 -2.44
C GLU A 167 -7.20 10.96 -1.77
N ASP A 168 -7.97 9.89 -1.91
CA ASP A 168 -9.34 9.84 -1.36
C ASP A 168 -9.68 8.53 -0.63
N PHE A 169 -9.50 8.53 0.69
CA PHE A 169 -10.13 7.54 1.58
C PHE A 169 -11.49 8.01 2.13
N LYS A 170 -11.86 9.28 1.92
CA LYS A 170 -13.06 9.91 2.51
C LYS A 170 -14.37 9.67 1.73
N THR A 171 -14.33 9.15 0.50
CA THR A 171 -15.54 9.05 -0.35
C THR A 171 -15.80 7.63 -0.83
N GLY A 172 -16.27 6.80 0.09
CA GLY A 172 -16.97 5.56 -0.23
C GLY A 172 -18.39 5.79 -0.78
N VAL A 173 -18.63 6.76 -1.66
CA VAL A 173 -19.86 6.87 -2.48
C VAL A 173 -19.51 7.66 -3.75
N LYS A 174 -19.25 6.97 -4.87
CA LYS A 174 -19.55 7.56 -6.19
C LYS A 174 -21.02 7.25 -6.45
N SER A 175 -21.90 8.21 -6.18
CA SER A 175 -23.23 8.20 -6.76
C SER A 175 -23.06 8.28 -8.27
N ARG A 176 -23.54 7.24 -8.97
CA ARG A 176 -23.79 7.33 -10.41
C ARG A 176 -24.93 8.31 -10.61
N ASN A 177 -24.67 9.39 -11.34
CA ASN A 177 -25.64 10.01 -12.23
C ASN A 177 -25.12 9.85 -13.65
#